data_AF-A0AAU3H9E7-F1
#
_entry.id   AF-A0AAU3H9E7-F1
#
_cell.length_a   1.000
_cell.length_b   1.000
_cell.length_c   1.000
_cell.angle_alpha   90.00
_cell.angle_beta   90.00
_cell.angle_gamma   90.00
#
_symmetry.space_group_name_H-M   'P 1'
#
loop_
_entity.id
_entity.type
_entity.pdbx_description
1 polymer ?
#
loop_
_entity_poly.entity_id
_entity_poly.type
_entity_poly.pdbx_seq_one_letter_code
_entity_poly.pdbx_strand_id
1 'polypeptide(L)'
;MTTQDTRPSFAPDAVVVLGALVATVGYLSPWFRVSAGYSWSFSGWAYASLSTGGGWTLLTLGWLLVALVAGGWARAYPGAALTALTAAVGAWTFALAVVAASFAEFRERGSINWIADLPFGVGLPLMATGFGLLVAGGVRAVVRSTLRAYDAPAEG
;
A
#
# COMPACT_ATOMS: atom_id res chain seq x y z
N MET A 1 5.47 -36.45 -25.12
CA MET A 1 6.29 -35.23 -24.95
C MET A 1 5.32 -34.06 -24.92
N THR A 2 4.72 -33.79 -23.77
CA THR A 2 3.81 -32.66 -23.57
C THR A 2 4.64 -31.43 -23.28
N THR A 3 4.71 -30.51 -24.23
CA THR A 3 5.22 -29.14 -24.01
C THR A 3 4.54 -28.56 -22.79
N GLN A 4 5.27 -28.46 -21.67
CA GLN A 4 4.86 -27.67 -20.52
C GLN A 4 4.64 -26.24 -21.03
N ASP A 5 3.42 -25.74 -20.89
CA ASP A 5 3.09 -24.37 -21.27
C ASP A 5 3.89 -23.44 -20.35
N THR A 6 4.98 -22.87 -20.86
CA THR A 6 5.91 -22.00 -20.11
C THR A 6 5.33 -20.62 -19.80
N ARG A 7 4.03 -20.41 -20.06
CA ARG A 7 3.35 -19.15 -19.80
C ARG A 7 3.26 -18.93 -18.29
N PRO A 8 3.63 -17.73 -17.81
CA PRO A 8 3.47 -17.39 -16.41
C PRO A 8 1.99 -17.50 -16.03
N SER A 9 1.65 -18.51 -15.22
CA SER A 9 0.26 -18.72 -14.81
C SER A 9 -0.13 -17.64 -13.80
N PHE A 10 -1.19 -16.89 -14.10
CA PHE A 10 -1.73 -15.92 -13.16
C PHE A 10 -2.22 -16.65 -11.91
N ALA A 11 -1.64 -16.32 -10.76
CA ALA A 11 -1.85 -17.00 -9.50
C ALA A 11 -1.82 -15.95 -8.37
N PRO A 12 -2.96 -15.30 -8.11
CA PRO A 12 -3.01 -14.19 -7.16
C PRO A 12 -2.89 -14.69 -5.72
N ASP A 13 -2.17 -13.94 -4.88
CA ASP A 13 -2.32 -14.03 -3.43
C ASP A 13 -3.39 -13.05 -2.94
N ALA A 14 -4.51 -13.60 -2.48
CA ALA A 14 -5.67 -12.80 -2.09
C ALA A 14 -5.37 -11.82 -0.94
N VAL A 15 -4.43 -12.13 -0.04
CA VAL A 15 -4.11 -11.24 1.09
C VAL A 15 -3.23 -10.08 0.63
N VAL A 16 -2.27 -10.34 -0.28
CA VAL A 16 -1.47 -9.29 -0.92
C VAL A 16 -2.37 -8.34 -1.70
N VAL A 17 -3.25 -8.88 -2.57
CA VAL A 17 -4.15 -8.07 -3.38
C VAL A 17 -5.12 -7.28 -2.51
N LEU A 18 -5.76 -7.91 -1.52
CA LEU A 18 -6.68 -7.23 -0.60
C LEU A 18 -5.95 -6.16 0.22
N GLY A 19 -4.74 -6.45 0.71
CA GLY A 19 -3.93 -5.49 1.45
C GLY A 19 -3.59 -4.25 0.62
N ALA A 20 -3.18 -4.43 -0.64
CA ALA A 20 -2.90 -3.34 -1.57
C ALA A 20 -4.15 -2.49 -1.86
N LEU A 21 -5.32 -3.13 -2.06
CA LEU A 21 -6.59 -2.44 -2.28
C LEU A 21 -7.02 -1.65 -1.05
N VAL A 22 -7.00 -2.27 0.13
CA VAL A 22 -7.37 -1.60 1.39
C VAL A 22 -6.41 -0.45 1.70
N ALA A 23 -5.11 -0.61 1.46
CA ALA A 23 -4.12 0.45 1.61
C ALA A 23 -4.42 1.62 0.65
N THR A 24 -4.75 1.32 -0.60
CA THR A 24 -5.12 2.32 -1.61
C THR A 24 -6.37 3.08 -1.20
N VAL A 25 -7.43 2.37 -0.77
CA VAL A 25 -8.68 2.99 -0.30
C VAL A 25 -8.42 3.86 0.92
N GLY A 26 -7.65 3.38 1.90
CA GLY A 26 -7.28 4.16 3.08
C GLY A 26 -6.45 5.39 2.75
N TYR A 27 -5.52 5.27 1.80
CA TYR A 27 -4.68 6.37 1.34
C TYR A 27 -5.48 7.48 0.62
N LEU A 28 -6.49 7.10 -0.16
CA LEU A 28 -7.36 8.05 -0.87
C LEU A 28 -8.50 8.59 0.02
N SER A 29 -8.81 7.90 1.11
CA SER A 29 -9.83 8.31 2.07
C SER A 29 -9.38 9.48 2.95
N PRO A 30 -10.32 10.26 3.49
CA PRO A 30 -10.03 11.32 4.47
C PRO A 30 -9.24 10.82 5.69
N TRP A 31 -8.13 11.47 6.00
CA TRP A 31 -7.26 11.18 7.16
C TRP A 31 -7.59 12.05 8.36
N PHE A 32 -7.79 13.35 8.13
CA PHE A 32 -8.13 14.30 9.17
C PHE A 32 -8.92 15.47 8.59
N ARG A 33 -9.75 16.11 9.42
CA ARG A 33 -10.52 17.30 9.09
C ARG A 33 -9.86 18.55 9.68
N VAL A 34 -9.92 19.66 8.96
CA VAL A 34 -9.31 20.94 9.38
C VAL A 34 -10.12 21.64 10.48
N SER A 35 -11.44 21.42 10.53
CA SER A 35 -12.31 21.89 11.61
C SER A 35 -13.64 21.12 11.59
N ALA A 36 -14.34 21.05 12.72
CA ALA A 36 -15.67 20.44 12.81
C ALA A 36 -16.72 21.09 11.89
N GLY A 37 -16.51 22.35 11.47
CA GLY A 37 -17.42 23.12 10.62
C GLY A 37 -16.97 23.33 9.16
N TYR A 38 -15.76 22.92 8.77
CA TYR A 38 -15.27 23.04 7.39
C TYR A 38 -15.24 21.68 6.71
N SER A 39 -15.64 21.63 5.43
CA SER A 39 -15.72 20.41 4.62
C SER A 39 -14.37 19.90 4.11
N TRP A 40 -13.27 20.61 4.39
CA TRP A 40 -11.96 20.25 3.84
C TRP A 40 -11.30 19.15 4.69
N SER A 41 -11.05 18.01 4.05
CA SER A 41 -10.33 16.89 4.62
C SER A 41 -9.04 16.63 3.86
N PHE A 42 -7.97 16.32 4.58
CA PHE A 42 -6.74 15.87 3.96
C PHE A 42 -6.81 14.39 3.61
N SER A 43 -6.29 14.04 2.45
CA SER A 43 -6.03 12.69 1.97
C SER A 43 -4.84 12.74 1.02
N GLY A 44 -4.36 11.59 0.57
CA GLY A 44 -3.30 11.55 -0.44
C GLY A 44 -3.67 12.31 -1.71
N TRP A 45 -4.94 12.26 -2.11
CA TRP A 45 -5.43 12.99 -3.27
C TRP A 45 -5.47 14.52 -3.06
N ALA A 46 -5.87 14.95 -1.87
CA ALA A 46 -5.85 16.38 -1.52
C ALA A 46 -4.42 16.93 -1.60
N TYR A 47 -3.44 16.21 -1.06
CA TYR A 47 -2.02 16.57 -1.22
C TYR A 47 -1.59 16.61 -2.70
N ALA A 48 -1.99 15.61 -3.49
CA ALA A 48 -1.66 15.57 -4.92
C ALA A 48 -2.21 16.77 -5.68
N SER A 49 -3.38 17.28 -5.30
CA SER A 49 -4.00 18.47 -5.92
C SER A 49 -3.31 19.79 -5.54
N LEU A 50 -2.60 19.82 -4.40
CA LEU A 50 -1.83 20.98 -3.93
C LEU A 50 -0.42 21.02 -4.54
N SER A 51 0.10 19.87 -4.97
CA SER A 51 1.39 19.76 -5.65
C SER A 51 1.23 19.93 -7.16
N THR A 52 2.00 20.81 -7.80
CA THR A 52 2.08 20.89 -9.28
C THR A 52 2.68 19.60 -9.85
N GLY A 53 1.82 18.60 -10.08
CA GLY A 53 2.18 17.30 -10.67
C GLY A 53 1.95 16.09 -9.76
N GLY A 54 1.18 16.20 -8.67
CA GLY A 54 0.80 15.04 -7.85
C GLY A 54 1.87 14.48 -6.89
N GLY A 55 3.11 14.95 -7.00
CA GLY A 55 4.18 14.75 -6.01
C GLY A 55 4.39 13.31 -5.54
N TRP A 56 4.69 13.15 -4.25
CA TRP A 56 4.93 11.85 -3.62
C TRP A 56 3.70 10.94 -3.60
N THR A 57 2.50 11.48 -3.79
CA THR A 57 1.27 10.67 -3.92
C THR A 57 1.31 9.76 -5.14
N LEU A 58 1.76 10.25 -6.29
CA LEU A 58 1.89 9.41 -7.48
C LEU A 58 2.90 8.29 -7.28
N LEU A 59 3.97 8.56 -6.52
CA LEU A 59 4.94 7.53 -6.14
C LEU A 59 4.32 6.48 -5.21
N THR A 60 3.56 6.90 -4.19
CA THR A 60 2.81 5.96 -3.33
C THR A 60 1.86 5.08 -4.14
N LEU A 61 1.07 5.67 -5.03
CA LEU A 61 0.12 4.94 -5.88
C LEU A 61 0.84 4.03 -6.88
N GLY A 62 1.97 4.48 -7.45
CA GLY A 62 2.82 3.68 -8.32
C GLY A 62 3.34 2.43 -7.61
N TRP A 63 3.84 2.59 -6.37
CA TRP A 63 4.27 1.45 -5.57
C TRP A 63 3.12 0.51 -5.19
N LEU A 64 1.94 1.04 -4.82
CA LEU A 64 0.76 0.22 -4.56
C LEU A 64 0.29 -0.53 -5.81
N LEU A 65 0.39 0.08 -6.99
CA LEU A 65 0.11 -0.58 -8.27
C LEU A 65 1.11 -1.70 -8.55
N VAL A 66 2.41 -1.48 -8.33
CA VAL A 66 3.42 -2.53 -8.45
C VAL A 66 3.12 -3.68 -7.49
N ALA A 67 2.74 -3.39 -6.24
CA ALA A 67 2.36 -4.40 -5.26
C ALA A 67 1.11 -5.19 -5.71
N LEU A 68 0.11 -4.52 -6.28
CA LEU A 68 -1.11 -5.14 -6.82
C LEU A 68 -0.80 -6.07 -8.01
N VAL A 69 -0.02 -5.58 -8.97
CA VAL A 69 0.38 -6.32 -10.17
C VAL A 69 1.22 -7.53 -9.77
N ALA A 70 2.28 -7.34 -8.97
CA ALA A 70 3.10 -8.43 -8.47
C ALA A 70 2.30 -9.44 -7.63
N GLY A 71 1.31 -8.96 -6.87
CA GLY A 71 0.35 -9.77 -6.14
C GLY A 71 -0.42 -10.76 -7.01
N GLY A 72 -0.60 -10.47 -8.31
CA GLY A 72 -1.21 -11.35 -9.30
C GLY A 72 -0.43 -12.64 -9.59
N TRP A 73 0.86 -12.67 -9.28
CA TRP A 73 1.74 -13.83 -9.47
C TRP A 73 2.40 -14.31 -8.17
N ALA A 74 2.20 -13.60 -7.06
CA ALA A 74 2.89 -13.83 -5.79
C ALA A 74 2.67 -15.23 -5.20
N ARG A 75 1.57 -15.92 -5.55
CA ARG A 75 1.33 -17.29 -5.06
C ARG A 75 2.19 -18.33 -5.76
N ALA A 76 2.55 -18.10 -7.02
CA ALA A 76 3.28 -19.05 -7.85
C ALA A 76 4.78 -18.72 -7.93
N TYR A 77 5.16 -17.44 -7.87
CA TYR A 77 6.54 -17.01 -8.14
C TYR A 77 7.14 -16.27 -6.94
N PRO A 78 8.27 -16.76 -6.38
CA PRO A 78 8.90 -16.12 -5.23
C PRO A 78 9.43 -14.72 -5.55
N GLY A 79 9.90 -14.49 -6.78
CA GLY A 79 10.28 -13.16 -7.25
C GLY A 79 9.12 -12.16 -7.20
N ALA A 80 7.94 -12.56 -7.65
CA ALA A 80 6.75 -11.71 -7.61
C ALA A 80 6.31 -11.41 -6.16
N ALA A 81 6.40 -12.38 -5.26
CA ALA A 81 6.12 -12.17 -3.85
C ALA A 81 7.11 -11.18 -3.19
N LEU A 82 8.40 -11.28 -3.51
CA LEU A 82 9.41 -10.34 -3.04
C LEU A 82 9.18 -8.93 -3.62
N THR A 83 8.88 -8.82 -4.91
CA THR A 83 8.54 -7.53 -5.54
C THR A 83 7.33 -6.89 -4.88
N ALA A 84 6.28 -7.65 -4.56
CA ALA A 84 5.11 -7.14 -3.86
C ALA A 84 5.47 -6.62 -2.46
N LEU A 85 6.34 -7.33 -1.72
CA LEU A 85 6.81 -6.91 -0.39
C LEU A 85 7.68 -5.65 -0.46
N THR A 86 8.62 -5.57 -1.40
CA THR A 86 9.44 -4.37 -1.62
C THR A 86 8.56 -3.18 -1.99
N ALA A 87 7.58 -3.39 -2.86
CA ALA A 87 6.64 -2.35 -3.26
C ALA A 87 5.76 -1.89 -2.10
N ALA A 88 5.37 -2.79 -1.19
CA ALA A 88 4.68 -2.43 0.05
C ALA A 88 5.51 -1.47 0.92
N VAL A 89 6.81 -1.76 1.09
CA VAL A 89 7.72 -0.90 1.86
C VAL A 89 7.87 0.46 1.19
N GLY A 90 8.11 0.50 -0.12
CA GLY A 90 8.20 1.74 -0.89
C GLY A 90 6.94 2.60 -0.76
N ALA A 91 5.77 2.00 -0.98
CA ALA A 91 4.48 2.65 -0.80
C ALA A 91 4.30 3.21 0.62
N TRP A 92 4.67 2.44 1.65
CA TRP A 92 4.56 2.86 3.04
C TRP A 92 5.47 4.06 3.33
N THR A 93 6.73 4.03 2.90
CA THR A 93 7.66 5.16 3.10
C THR A 93 7.14 6.45 2.49
N PHE A 94 6.68 6.43 1.23
CA PHE A 94 6.12 7.62 0.60
C PHE A 94 4.78 8.03 1.21
N ALA A 95 3.93 7.08 1.62
CA ALA A 95 2.68 7.39 2.30
C ALA A 95 2.93 8.13 3.62
N LEU A 96 3.89 7.70 4.43
CA LEU A 96 4.30 8.40 5.65
C LEU A 96 4.83 9.79 5.35
N ALA A 97 5.64 9.94 4.30
CA ALA A 97 6.18 11.23 3.90
C ALA A 97 5.07 12.21 3.48
N VAL A 98 4.04 11.74 2.76
CA VAL A 98 2.87 12.55 2.38
C VAL A 98 2.03 12.91 3.60
N VAL A 99 1.77 11.96 4.51
CA VAL A 99 1.05 12.23 5.75
C VAL A 99 1.80 13.27 6.60
N ALA A 100 3.12 13.13 6.74
CA ALA A 100 3.96 14.08 7.47
C ALA A 100 3.97 15.47 6.83
N ALA A 101 4.10 15.55 5.50
CA ALA A 101 4.02 16.82 4.77
C ALA A 101 2.65 17.49 4.95
N SER A 102 1.57 16.70 4.96
CA SER A 102 0.22 17.20 5.20
C SER A 102 0.04 17.73 6.63
N PHE A 103 0.71 17.14 7.63
CA PHE A 103 0.74 17.69 8.98
C PHE A 103 1.52 19.01 9.07
N ALA A 104 2.60 19.17 8.32
CA ALA A 104 3.41 20.39 8.32
C ALA A 104 2.66 21.61 7.74
N GLU A 105 1.59 21.40 6.97
CA GLU A 105 0.75 22.46 6.41
C GLU A 105 -0.13 23.14 7.47
N PHE A 106 -0.36 22.50 8.63
CA PHE A 106 -1.03 23.14 9.77
C PHE A 106 -0.08 24.14 10.46
N ARG A 107 0.05 25.35 9.92
CA ARG A 107 0.94 26.40 10.46
C ARG A 107 0.41 27.19 11.65
N GLU A 108 -0.82 26.96 12.13
CA GLU A 108 -1.42 27.82 13.17
C GLU A 108 -2.02 27.05 14.34
N ARG A 109 -1.34 27.11 15.50
CA ARG A 109 -1.83 27.58 16.83
C ARG A 109 -0.99 26.94 17.94
N GLY A 110 -0.32 27.77 18.74
CA GLY A 110 0.60 27.38 19.82
C GLY A 110 -0.02 26.67 21.03
N SER A 111 -1.13 25.95 20.87
CA SER A 111 -1.77 25.18 21.94
C SER A 111 -2.71 24.06 21.45
N ILE A 112 -2.60 23.60 20.20
CA ILE A 112 -3.50 22.54 19.68
C ILE A 112 -3.23 21.23 20.42
N ASN A 113 -4.27 20.66 21.02
CA ASN A 113 -4.20 19.29 21.51
C ASN A 113 -4.49 18.37 20.31
N TRP A 114 -3.43 17.90 19.67
CA TRP A 114 -3.50 17.08 18.44
C TRP A 114 -4.35 15.81 18.58
N ILE A 115 -4.59 15.33 19.81
CA ILE A 115 -5.44 14.17 20.07
C ILE A 115 -6.91 14.58 20.18
N ALA A 116 -7.20 15.78 20.69
CA ALA A 116 -8.56 16.27 20.90
C ALA A 116 -9.13 17.06 19.71
N ASP A 117 -8.27 17.78 18.98
CA ASP A 117 -8.68 18.77 17.98
C ASP A 117 -8.61 18.28 16.53
N LEU A 118 -7.87 17.20 16.24
CA LEU A 118 -7.87 16.56 14.92
C LEU A 118 -8.95 15.48 14.87
N PRO A 119 -10.07 15.67 14.15
CA PRO A 119 -11.02 14.61 13.92
C PRO A 119 -10.37 13.63 12.93
N PHE A 120 -9.77 12.56 13.45
CA PHE A 120 -9.23 11.50 12.61
C PHE A 120 -10.35 10.85 11.81
N GLY A 121 -10.18 10.82 10.50
CA GLY A 121 -11.02 10.06 9.59
C GLY A 121 -10.64 8.58 9.62
N VAL A 122 -11.45 7.77 8.93
CA VAL A 122 -11.20 6.33 8.81
C VAL A 122 -10.00 5.98 7.90
N GLY A 123 -9.48 6.94 7.14
CA GLY A 123 -8.45 6.69 6.13
C GLY A 123 -7.11 6.22 6.72
N LEU A 124 -6.62 6.82 7.81
CA LEU A 124 -5.36 6.39 8.45
C LEU A 124 -5.45 4.97 9.03
N PRO A 125 -6.49 4.61 9.82
CA PRO A 125 -6.69 3.22 10.27
C PRO A 125 -6.82 2.22 9.12
N LEU A 126 -7.58 2.56 8.08
CA LEU A 126 -7.73 1.71 6.89
C LEU A 126 -6.40 1.51 6.18
N MET A 127 -5.63 2.58 5.99
CA MET A 127 -4.32 2.54 5.35
C MET A 127 -3.35 1.67 6.16
N ALA A 128 -3.29 1.84 7.47
CA ALA A 128 -2.46 1.03 8.36
C ALA A 128 -2.85 -0.46 8.31
N THR A 129 -4.15 -0.74 8.30
CA THR A 129 -4.68 -2.10 8.16
C THR A 129 -4.29 -2.71 6.81
N GLY A 130 -4.41 -1.95 5.72
CA GLY A 130 -4.02 -2.36 4.38
C GLY A 130 -2.53 -2.67 4.28
N PHE A 131 -1.66 -1.81 4.80
CA PHE A 131 -0.22 -2.06 4.84
C PHE A 131 0.13 -3.27 5.72
N GLY A 132 -0.51 -3.42 6.88
CA GLY A 132 -0.33 -4.59 7.73
C GLY A 132 -0.68 -5.89 7.01
N LEU A 133 -1.83 -5.92 6.32
CA LEU A 133 -2.24 -7.05 5.48
C LEU A 133 -1.27 -7.30 4.32
N LEU A 134 -0.80 -6.24 3.66
CA LEU A 134 0.10 -6.34 2.52
C LEU A 134 1.47 -6.91 2.92
N VAL A 135 2.02 -6.46 4.05
CA VAL A 135 3.30 -6.98 4.59
C VAL A 135 3.14 -8.43 5.06
N ALA A 136 2.11 -8.72 5.88
CA ALA A 136 1.87 -10.09 6.36
C ALA A 136 1.58 -11.06 5.21
N GLY A 137 0.76 -10.63 4.24
CA GLY A 137 0.47 -11.36 3.02
C GLY A 137 1.71 -11.58 2.16
N GLY A 138 2.55 -10.56 1.99
CA GLY A 138 3.79 -10.62 1.25
C GLY A 138 4.78 -11.62 1.87
N VAL A 139 5.03 -11.54 3.17
CA VAL A 139 5.88 -12.51 3.90
C VAL A 139 5.34 -13.93 3.74
N ARG A 140 4.03 -14.13 3.95
CA ARG A 140 3.39 -15.43 3.77
C ARG A 140 3.50 -15.95 2.34
N ALA A 141 3.34 -15.08 1.34
CA ALA A 141 3.44 -15.45 -0.07
C ALA A 141 4.88 -15.84 -0.45
N VAL A 142 5.88 -15.12 0.05
CA VAL A 142 7.30 -15.47 -0.12
C VAL A 142 7.56 -16.86 0.45
N VAL A 143 7.21 -17.12 1.71
CA VAL A 143 7.42 -18.44 2.36
C VAL A 143 6.72 -19.56 1.59
N ARG A 144 5.46 -19.36 1.19
CA ARG A 144 4.71 -20.41 0.46
C ARG A 144 5.25 -20.68 -0.93
N SER A 145 5.68 -19.66 -1.65
CA SER A 145 6.22 -19.80 -3.00
C SER A 145 7.62 -20.40 -3.00
N THR A 146 8.46 -20.07 -2.02
CA THR A 146 9.79 -20.69 -1.86
C THR A 146 9.70 -22.16 -1.48
N LEU A 147 8.82 -22.53 -0.53
CA LEU A 147 8.61 -23.94 -0.16
C LEU A 147 8.13 -24.77 -1.36
N ARG A 148 7.17 -24.25 -2.14
CA ARG A 148 6.72 -24.92 -3.37
C ARG A 148 7.79 -25.07 -4.42
N ALA A 149 8.66 -24.07 -4.57
CA ALA A 149 9.78 -24.13 -5.50
C ALA A 149 10.82 -25.18 -5.07
N TYR A 150 11.01 -25.36 -3.75
CA TYR A 150 11.90 -26.38 -3.19
C TYR A 150 11.33 -27.80 -3.33
N ASP A 151 10.02 -27.96 -3.11
CA ASP A 151 9.33 -29.26 -3.22
C ASP A 151 9.09 -29.70 -4.68
N ALA A 152 9.36 -28.84 -5.67
CA ALA A 152 9.28 -29.20 -7.07
C ALA A 152 10.37 -30.26 -7.37
N PRO A 153 10.01 -31.45 -7.91
CA PRO A 153 10.99 -32.48 -8.20
C PRO A 153 12.05 -31.91 -9.15
N ALA A 154 13.33 -32.10 -8.79
CA ALA A 154 14.44 -31.81 -9.68
C ALA A 154 14.21 -32.60 -10.97
N GLU A 155 13.88 -31.91 -12.06
CA GLU A 155 13.88 -32.52 -13.38
C GLU A 155 15.31 -33.00 -13.63
N GLY A 156 15.47 -34.32 -13.72
CA GLY A 156 16.73 -35.00 -14.05
C GLY A 156 17.10 -34.85 -15.50
#